data_AF-A0A6P3AQH3-F1
#
_entry.id   AF-A0A6P3AQH3-F1
#
_cell.length_a   1.000
_cell.length_b   1.000
_cell.length_c   1.000
_cell.angle_alpha   90.00
_cell.angle_beta   90.00
_cell.angle_gamma   90.00
#
_symmetry.space_group_name_H-M   'P 1'
#
loop_
_entity.id
_entity.type
_entity.pdbx_description
1 polymer ?
#
loop_
_entity_poly.entity_id
_entity_poly.type
_entity_poly.pdbx_seq_one_letter_code
_entity_poly.pdbx_strand_id
1 'polypeptide(L)'
;MRVATKYVDLLYFLVVLQLVTQRQNREWLSPYQLVESLQGWLVIHRAKCDWRDRVWIGHASLQIAKSVRQVGNAAFAEAGAPPDRLADRLSVRMKCIRYLREHV
;
A
#
# COMPACT_ATOMS: atom_id res chain seq x y z
N MET A 1 -22.98 -1.07 -5.15
CA MET A 1 -21.75 -0.90 -4.33
C MET A 1 -20.63 -1.81 -4.84
N ARG A 2 -20.02 -1.50 -6.01
CA ARG A 2 -19.02 -2.34 -6.70
C ARG A 2 -17.61 -1.71 -6.76
N VAL A 3 -17.42 -0.57 -6.09
CA VAL A 3 -16.22 0.29 -6.23
C VAL A 3 -15.07 -0.16 -5.33
N ALA A 4 -15.35 -0.66 -4.12
CA ALA A 4 -14.33 -0.94 -3.11
C ALA A 4 -13.34 -2.06 -3.46
N THR A 5 -13.74 -3.09 -4.21
CA THR A 5 -12.84 -4.19 -4.59
C THR A 5 -11.98 -3.89 -5.81
N LYS A 6 -12.36 -2.93 -6.65
CA LYS A 6 -11.67 -2.60 -7.92
C LYS A 6 -10.23 -2.12 -7.69
N TYR A 7 -9.97 -1.44 -6.58
CA TYR A 7 -8.70 -0.77 -6.33
C TYR A 7 -7.78 -1.50 -5.34
N VAL A 8 -8.18 -2.69 -4.86
CA VAL A 8 -7.38 -3.46 -3.89
C VAL A 8 -5.99 -3.73 -4.43
N ASP A 9 -5.86 -4.13 -5.68
CA ASP A 9 -4.57 -4.49 -6.27
C ASP A 9 -3.67 -3.28 -6.52
N LEU A 10 -4.25 -2.15 -6.96
CA LEU A 10 -3.54 -0.88 -7.09
C LEU A 10 -3.06 -0.36 -5.73
N LEU A 11 -3.95 -0.36 -4.72
CA LEU A 11 -3.61 0.08 -3.37
C LEU A 11 -2.52 -0.81 -2.77
N TYR A 12 -2.66 -2.13 -2.89
CA TYR A 12 -1.66 -3.09 -2.43
C TYR A 12 -0.31 -2.88 -3.11
N PHE A 13 -0.29 -2.70 -4.43
CA PHE A 13 0.92 -2.39 -5.19
C PHE A 13 1.63 -1.15 -4.64
N LEU A 14 0.89 -0.05 -4.44
CA LEU A 14 1.46 1.19 -3.93
C LEU A 14 1.94 1.06 -2.48
N VAL A 15 1.23 0.34 -1.62
CA VAL A 15 1.68 0.06 -0.23
C VAL A 15 3.00 -0.71 -0.25
N VAL A 16 3.11 -1.74 -1.09
CA VAL A 16 4.36 -2.51 -1.21
C VAL A 16 5.49 -1.63 -1.71
N LEU A 17 5.22 -0.77 -2.71
CA LEU A 17 6.23 0.13 -3.24
C LEU A 17 6.71 1.14 -2.17
N GLN A 18 5.79 1.73 -1.41
CA GLN A 18 6.13 2.59 -0.25
C GLN A 18 7.04 1.87 0.75
N LEU A 19 6.74 0.62 1.09
CA LEU A 19 7.53 -0.18 2.02
C LEU A 19 8.93 -0.50 1.46
N VAL A 20 9.03 -0.81 0.16
CA VAL A 20 10.32 -1.08 -0.50
C VAL A 20 11.18 0.18 -0.53
N THR A 21 10.63 1.32 -0.97
CA THR A 21 11.35 2.60 -0.99
C THR A 21 11.80 3.00 0.41
N GLN A 22 10.94 2.85 1.42
CA GLN A 22 11.28 3.15 2.81
C GLN A 22 12.38 2.23 3.35
N ARG A 23 12.45 0.96 2.93
CA ARG A 23 13.55 0.06 3.33
C ARG A 23 14.86 0.39 2.63
N GLN A 24 14.82 0.75 1.36
CA GLN A 24 16.03 1.02 0.56
C GLN A 24 16.62 2.40 0.86
N ASN A 25 15.77 3.42 0.85
CA ASN A 25 16.19 4.82 0.86
C ASN A 25 15.96 5.51 2.21
N ARG A 26 15.26 4.84 3.14
CA ARG A 26 14.78 5.41 4.41
C ARG A 26 13.80 6.58 4.24
N GLU A 27 13.29 6.78 3.03
CA GLU A 27 12.30 7.78 2.68
C GLU A 27 11.06 7.12 2.07
N TRP A 28 9.90 7.76 2.24
CA TRP A 28 8.67 7.36 1.57
C TRP A 28 8.71 7.84 0.11
N LEU A 29 7.85 7.27 -0.74
CA LEU A 29 7.74 7.73 -2.13
C LEU A 29 7.47 9.24 -2.16
N SER A 30 8.27 9.95 -2.94
CA SER A 30 7.97 11.34 -3.27
C SER A 30 6.62 11.43 -4.03
N PRO A 31 5.94 12.59 -4.00
CA PRO A 31 4.71 12.77 -4.76
C PRO A 31 4.87 12.45 -6.26
N TYR A 32 6.03 12.79 -6.83
CA TYR A 32 6.35 12.51 -8.24
C TYR A 32 6.40 11.00 -8.51
N GLN A 33 7.21 10.25 -7.75
CA GLN A 33 7.32 8.80 -7.90
C GLN A 33 5.98 8.09 -7.64
N LEU A 34 5.18 8.58 -6.69
CA LEU A 34 3.86 8.06 -6.40
C LEU A 34 2.93 8.21 -7.61
N VAL A 35 2.89 9.40 -8.21
CA VAL A 35 2.08 9.67 -9.41
C VAL A 35 2.55 8.83 -10.58
N GLU A 36 3.86 8.76 -10.85
CA GLU A 36 4.41 7.95 -11.94
C GLU A 36 4.09 6.46 -11.75
N SER A 37 4.29 5.93 -10.55
CA SER A 37 4.03 4.51 -10.27
C SER A 37 2.56 4.16 -10.40
N LEU A 38 1.67 5.04 -9.93
CA LEU A 38 0.24 4.90 -10.08
C LEU A 38 -0.16 4.93 -11.56
N GLN A 39 0.32 5.91 -12.34
CA GLN A 39 0.02 5.98 -13.78
C GLN A 39 0.56 4.76 -14.52
N GLY A 40 1.81 4.36 -14.26
CA GLY A 40 2.41 3.17 -14.85
C GLY A 40 1.60 1.91 -14.58
N TRP A 41 1.14 1.72 -13.33
CA TRP A 41 0.29 0.60 -12.99
C TRP A 41 -1.03 0.61 -13.76
N LEU A 42 -1.70 1.76 -13.85
CA LEU A 42 -2.97 1.91 -14.59
C LEU A 42 -2.80 1.60 -16.08
N VAL A 43 -1.73 2.08 -16.70
CA VAL A 43 -1.42 1.83 -18.12
C VAL A 43 -1.20 0.33 -18.37
N ILE A 44 -0.35 -0.31 -17.55
CA ILE A 44 -0.01 -1.73 -17.69
C ILE A 44 -1.27 -2.61 -17.52
N HIS A 45 -2.12 -2.29 -16.55
CA HIS A 45 -3.32 -3.07 -16.24
C HIS A 45 -4.56 -2.62 -17.04
N ARG A 46 -4.40 -1.67 -17.99
CA ARG A 46 -5.49 -1.08 -18.79
C ARG A 46 -6.68 -0.62 -17.94
N ALA A 47 -6.39 -0.12 -16.74
CA ALA A 47 -7.38 0.25 -15.75
C ALA A 47 -7.70 1.76 -15.80
N LYS A 48 -8.95 2.11 -15.52
CA LYS A 48 -9.37 3.50 -15.32
C LYS A 48 -9.53 3.80 -13.83
N CYS A 49 -9.03 4.95 -13.40
CA CYS A 49 -9.17 5.46 -12.05
C CYS A 49 -9.41 6.96 -12.15
N ASP A 50 -10.49 7.46 -11.54
CA ASP A 50 -10.84 8.87 -11.57
C ASP A 50 -9.87 9.70 -10.73
N TRP A 51 -9.68 10.97 -11.08
CA TRP A 51 -8.66 11.82 -10.45
C TRP A 51 -8.80 11.88 -8.91
N ARG A 52 -10.04 11.90 -8.40
CA ARG A 52 -10.33 11.89 -6.96
C ARG A 52 -9.90 10.58 -6.30
N ASP A 53 -10.19 9.45 -6.94
CA ASP A 53 -9.78 8.13 -6.47
C ASP A 53 -8.25 8.01 -6.45
N ARG A 54 -7.54 8.59 -7.44
CA ARG A 54 -6.08 8.57 -7.48
C ARG A 54 -5.46 9.28 -6.28
N VAL A 55 -5.97 10.48 -5.94
CA VAL A 55 -5.51 11.25 -4.78
C VAL A 55 -5.77 10.47 -3.49
N TRP A 56 -6.97 9.91 -3.36
CA TRP A 56 -7.36 9.14 -2.19
C TRP A 56 -6.53 7.86 -2.01
N ILE A 57 -6.36 7.07 -3.07
CA ILE A 57 -5.53 5.84 -3.08
C ILE A 57 -4.08 6.17 -2.74
N GLY A 58 -3.54 7.27 -3.31
CA GLY A 58 -2.20 7.75 -3.00
C GLY A 58 -2.01 7.99 -1.51
N HIS A 59 -2.90 8.77 -0.90
CA HIS A 59 -2.88 9.02 0.55
C HIS A 59 -3.06 7.73 1.37
N ALA A 60 -4.04 6.89 1.03
CA ALA A 60 -4.32 5.63 1.70
C ALA A 60 -3.10 4.71 1.71
N SER A 61 -2.38 4.61 0.59
CA SER A 61 -1.19 3.75 0.47
C SER A 61 -0.11 4.11 1.50
N LEU A 62 0.14 5.41 1.71
CA LEU A 62 1.14 5.89 2.66
C LEU A 62 0.70 5.61 4.11
N GLN A 63 -0.58 5.84 4.43
CA GLN A 63 -1.12 5.59 5.77
C GLN A 63 -1.03 4.11 6.15
N ILE A 64 -1.43 3.23 5.24
CA ILE A 64 -1.36 1.78 5.45
C ILE A 64 0.11 1.34 5.58
N ALA A 65 1.01 1.81 4.73
CA ALA A 65 2.43 1.48 4.80
C ALA A 65 3.07 1.89 6.14
N LYS A 66 2.77 3.09 6.64
CA LYS A 66 3.20 3.56 7.96
C LYS A 66 2.68 2.67 9.09
N SER A 67 1.39 2.33 9.06
CA SER A 67 0.77 1.43 10.05
C SER A 67 1.40 0.03 10.03
N VAL A 68 1.66 -0.53 8.85
CA VAL A 68 2.33 -1.84 8.70
C VAL A 68 3.74 -1.80 9.30
N ARG A 69 4.52 -0.76 8.99
CA ARG A 69 5.88 -0.61 9.53
C ARG A 69 5.90 -0.44 11.04
N GLN A 70 4.96 0.32 11.62
CA GLN A 70 4.84 0.46 13.08
C GLN A 70 4.61 -0.88 13.76
N VAL A 71 3.68 -1.69 13.24
CA VAL A 71 3.41 -3.05 13.76
C VAL A 71 4.63 -3.95 13.61
N GLY A 72 5.31 -3.91 12.46
CA GLY A 72 6.54 -4.67 12.25
C GLY A 72 7.64 -4.30 13.25
N ASN A 73 7.89 -3.00 13.46
CA ASN A 73 8.89 -2.54 14.42
C ASN A 73 8.56 -2.95 15.87
N ALA A 74 7.28 -2.91 16.26
CA ALA A 74 6.84 -3.38 17.57
C ALA A 74 7.05 -4.90 17.73
N ALA A 75 6.70 -5.69 16.70
CA ALA A 75 6.89 -7.14 16.71
C ALA A 75 8.38 -7.55 16.72
N PHE A 76 9.25 -6.82 16.00
CA PHE A 76 10.71 -7.05 16.03
C PHE A 76 11.35 -6.68 17.37
N ALA A 77 10.79 -5.70 18.10
CA ALA A 77 11.26 -5.37 19.44
C ALA A 77 10.92 -6.48 20.46
N GLU A 78 9.82 -7.19 20.25
CA GLU A 78 9.31 -8.22 21.15
C GLU A 78 9.81 -9.63 20.80
N ALA A 79 10.07 -9.94 19.52
CA ALA A 79 10.42 -11.27 19.06
C ALA A 79 11.71 -11.27 18.23
N GLY A 80 12.76 -11.89 18.74
CA GLY A 80 14.04 -12.10 18.05
C GLY A 80 13.99 -13.11 16.88
N ALA A 81 12.84 -13.29 16.24
CA ALA A 81 12.65 -14.25 15.14
C ALA A 81 12.36 -13.52 13.81
N PRO A 82 12.89 -14.00 12.66
CA PRO A 82 12.64 -13.38 11.37
C PRO A 82 11.17 -13.57 10.95
N PRO A 83 10.49 -12.52 10.46
CA PRO A 83 9.08 -12.60 10.09
C PRO A 83 8.88 -13.45 8.83
N ASP A 84 7.84 -14.29 8.84
CA ASP A 84 7.39 -15.00 7.65
C ASP A 84 6.87 -13.99 6.60
N ARG A 85 7.61 -13.90 5.50
CA ARG A 85 7.36 -12.94 4.41
C ARG A 85 6.03 -13.18 3.70
N LEU A 86 5.51 -14.41 3.71
CA LEU A 86 4.23 -14.72 3.05
C LEU A 86 3.04 -14.28 3.90
N ALA A 87 3.10 -14.54 5.22
CA ALA A 87 2.13 -14.03 6.17
C ALA A 87 2.08 -12.48 6.18
N ASP A 88 3.24 -11.83 6.06
CA ASP A 88 3.33 -10.35 5.98
C ASP A 88 2.61 -9.82 4.71
N ARG A 89 2.82 -10.47 3.56
CA ARG A 89 2.12 -10.11 2.30
C ARG A 89 0.59 -10.25 2.40
N LEU A 90 0.11 -11.37 2.94
CA LEU A 90 -1.32 -11.61 3.13
C LEU A 90 -1.94 -10.62 4.14
N SER A 91 -1.20 -10.30 5.21
CA SER A 91 -1.57 -9.29 6.21
C SER A 91 -1.72 -7.90 5.58
N VAL A 92 -0.77 -7.48 4.73
CA VAL A 92 -0.83 -6.20 4.03
C VAL A 92 -2.04 -6.14 3.09
N ARG A 93 -2.30 -7.20 2.31
CA ARG A 93 -3.48 -7.27 1.43
C ARG A 93 -4.78 -7.19 2.21
N MET A 94 -4.88 -7.88 3.34
CA MET A 94 -6.06 -7.83 4.21
C MET A 94 -6.29 -6.44 4.79
N LYS A 95 -5.22 -5.73 5.21
CA LYS A 95 -5.30 -4.33 5.65
C LYS A 95 -5.80 -3.41 4.54
N CYS A 96 -5.37 -3.60 3.30
CA CYS A 96 -5.88 -2.84 2.15
C CYS A 96 -7.39 -3.08 1.96
N ILE A 97 -7.84 -4.33 1.98
CA ILE A 97 -9.27 -4.68 1.86
C ILE A 97 -10.08 -4.05 2.98
N ARG A 98 -9.60 -4.13 4.22
CA ARG A 98 -10.27 -3.55 5.38
C ARG A 98 -10.38 -2.02 5.27
N TYR A 99 -9.28 -1.34 4.94
CA TYR A 99 -9.27 0.11 4.76
C TYR A 99 -10.28 0.56 3.69
N LEU A 100 -10.34 -0.15 2.57
CA LEU A 100 -11.29 0.12 1.49
C LEU A 100 -12.75 -0.10 1.91
N ARG A 101 -13.02 -1.03 2.85
CA ARG A 101 -14.38 -1.25 3.39
C ARG A 101 -14.81 -0.19 4.42
N GLU A 102 -13.86 0.37 5.16
CA GLU A 102 -14.14 1.33 6.23
C GLU A 102 -14.32 2.77 5.70
N HIS A 103 -13.73 3.08 4.54
CA HIS A 103 -13.62 4.45 4.03
C HIS A 103 -14.29 4.69 2.66
N VAL A 104 -15.03 3.72 2.11
CA VAL A 104 -15.79 3.79 0.84
C VAL A 104 -17.20 3.29 1.05
#